data_AF-A0AAV0Y7D6-F1
#
_entry.id   AF-A0AAV0Y7D6-F1
#
_cell.length_a   1.000
_cell.length_b   1.000
_cell.length_c   1.000
_cell.angle_alpha   90.00
_cell.angle_beta   90.00
_cell.angle_gamma   90.00
#
_symmetry.space_group_name_H-M   'P 1'
#
loop_
_entity.id
_entity.type
_entity.pdbx_description
1 polymer ?
#
loop_
_entity_poly.entity_id
_entity_poly.type
_entity_poly.pdbx_seq_one_letter_code
_entity_poly.pdbx_strand_id
1 'polypeptide(L)'
;MPPDRVFGQIEQILRKKEDIVSPKQYHEVFEKLCSIKVYNKDFLFYDYKTAVNKLVKCKTDFKSTQQKIFTYIKGDKTVGISTTYSGLPFKIEVIKRNSDLSTLTQHLIESKTNHVKVLKQKDVKNLKR
;
A
#
# COMPACT_ATOMS: atom_id res chain seq x y z
N MET A 1 -24.51 10.46 -3.13
CA MET A 1 -24.77 10.92 -4.52
C MET A 1 -24.14 9.92 -5.48
N PRO A 2 -24.77 9.56 -6.61
CA PRO A 2 -24.16 8.68 -7.59
C PRO A 2 -22.84 9.28 -8.11
N PRO A 3 -21.78 8.48 -8.33
CA PRO A 3 -20.48 8.97 -8.78
C PRO A 3 -20.58 9.86 -10.02
N ASP A 4 -21.40 9.49 -10.99
CA ASP A 4 -21.56 10.21 -12.26
C ASP A 4 -22.06 11.64 -12.08
N ARG A 5 -22.95 11.87 -11.11
CA ARG A 5 -23.46 13.22 -10.81
C ARG A 5 -22.36 14.09 -10.17
N VAL A 6 -21.46 13.49 -9.39
CA VAL A 6 -20.36 14.21 -8.72
C VAL A 6 -19.35 14.65 -9.76
N PHE A 7 -18.99 13.76 -10.69
CA PHE A 7 -18.10 14.09 -11.80
C PHE A 7 -18.68 15.17 -12.72
N GLY A 8 -19.97 15.09 -13.05
CA GLY A 8 -20.62 16.14 -13.86
C GLY A 8 -20.60 17.52 -13.19
N GLN A 9 -20.77 17.59 -11.86
CA GLN A 9 -20.67 18.84 -11.11
C GLN A 9 -19.23 19.38 -11.05
N ILE A 10 -18.25 18.50 -10.83
CA ILE A 10 -16.83 18.86 -10.87
C ILE A 10 -16.49 19.45 -12.24
N GLU A 11 -16.91 18.80 -13.32
CA GLU A 11 -16.63 19.25 -14.69
C GLU A 11 -17.26 20.62 -14.97
N GLN A 12 -18.51 20.84 -14.56
CA GLN A 12 -19.16 22.14 -14.71
C GLN A 12 -18.43 23.26 -13.96
N ILE A 13 -17.89 22.97 -12.77
CA ILE A 13 -17.11 23.94 -11.99
C ILE A 13 -15.76 24.21 -12.67
N LEU A 14 -15.09 23.18 -13.18
CA LEU A 14 -13.80 23.31 -13.87
C LEU A 14 -13.94 24.08 -15.18
N ARG A 15 -14.99 23.84 -15.98
CA ARG A 15 -15.25 24.59 -17.24
C ARG A 15 -15.46 26.09 -17.04
N LYS A 16 -15.86 26.52 -15.83
CA LYS A 16 -16.03 27.94 -15.48
C LYS A 16 -14.74 28.61 -15.03
N LYS A 17 -13.68 27.83 -14.76
CA LYS A 17 -12.34 28.37 -14.48
C LYS A 17 -11.59 28.42 -15.80
N GLU A 18 -11.26 29.63 -16.26
CA GLU A 18 -10.50 29.82 -17.51
C GLU A 18 -9.12 29.16 -17.42
N ASP A 19 -8.44 29.30 -16.27
CA ASP A 19 -7.15 28.67 -16.00
C ASP A 19 -7.08 28.07 -14.60
N ILE A 20 -6.35 26.96 -14.49
CA ILE A 20 -5.98 26.36 -13.20
C ILE A 20 -4.49 26.60 -12.98
N VAL A 21 -4.20 27.64 -12.21
CA VAL A 21 -2.85 28.17 -11.99
C VAL A 21 -2.12 27.41 -10.87
N SER A 22 -2.85 26.75 -9.97
CA SER A 22 -2.25 26.06 -8.81
C SER A 22 -2.94 24.72 -8.49
N PRO A 23 -2.17 23.69 -8.08
CA PRO A 23 -2.72 22.43 -7.56
C PRO A 23 -3.73 22.61 -6.41
N LYS A 24 -3.61 23.68 -5.62
CA LYS A 24 -4.55 23.99 -4.53
C LYS A 24 -5.98 24.20 -5.04
N GLN A 25 -6.13 24.77 -6.23
CA GLN A 25 -7.44 25.03 -6.81
C GLN A 25 -8.20 23.75 -7.17
N TYR A 26 -7.49 22.63 -7.44
CA TYR A 26 -8.12 21.32 -7.57
C TYR A 26 -8.63 20.81 -6.23
N HIS A 27 -7.84 20.95 -5.16
CA HIS A 27 -8.26 20.57 -3.82
C HIS A 27 -9.55 21.30 -3.40
N GLU A 28 -9.64 22.61 -3.63
CA GLU A 28 -10.84 23.40 -3.31
C GLU A 28 -12.09 22.93 -4.07
N VAL A 29 -11.95 22.51 -5.33
CA VAL A 29 -13.08 22.02 -6.13
C VAL A 29 -13.54 20.66 -5.61
N PHE A 30 -12.59 19.76 -5.33
CA PHE A 30 -12.89 18.43 -4.82
C PHE A 30 -13.46 18.47 -3.40
N GLU A 31 -13.00 19.38 -2.53
CA GLU A 31 -13.43 19.47 -1.13
C GLU A 31 -14.91 19.85 -1.00
N LYS A 32 -15.43 20.64 -1.95
CA LYS A 32 -16.84 21.04 -1.99
C LYS A 32 -17.79 19.89 -2.29
N LEU A 33 -17.32 18.86 -2.97
CA LEU A 33 -18.17 17.79 -3.52
C LEU A 33 -17.81 16.39 -2.99
N CYS A 34 -16.61 16.23 -2.44
CA CYS A 34 -16.05 14.96 -1.99
C CYS A 34 -15.27 15.13 -0.68
N SER A 35 -15.21 14.07 0.12
CA SER A 35 -14.27 14.00 1.25
C SER A 35 -12.86 13.73 0.74
N ILE A 36 -11.99 14.73 0.81
CA ILE A 36 -10.57 14.56 0.50
C ILE A 36 -9.84 14.10 1.76
N LYS A 37 -9.02 13.05 1.62
CA LYS A 37 -8.03 12.68 2.64
C LYS A 37 -6.67 13.21 2.21
N VAL A 38 -5.97 13.87 3.13
CA VAL A 38 -4.65 14.45 2.91
C VAL A 38 -3.58 13.51 3.45
N TYR A 39 -2.61 13.18 2.61
CA TYR A 39 -1.44 12.39 2.98
C TYR A 39 -0.65 13.07 4.11
N ASN A 40 -0.18 12.30 5.09
CA ASN A 40 0.45 12.76 6.35
C ASN A 40 -0.45 13.53 7.32
N LYS A 41 -1.75 13.65 7.04
CA LYS A 41 -2.74 14.20 7.98
C LYS A 41 -3.79 13.17 8.33
N ASP A 42 -4.50 12.66 7.32
CA ASP A 42 -5.63 11.75 7.50
C ASP A 42 -5.24 10.29 7.33
N PHE A 43 -4.11 10.03 6.65
CA PHE A 43 -3.60 8.68 6.44
C PHE A 43 -2.10 8.68 6.14
N LEU A 44 -1.48 7.53 6.43
CA LEU A 44 -0.06 7.27 6.23
C LEU A 44 0.11 6.09 5.25
N PHE A 45 1.16 6.16 4.43
CA PHE A 45 1.56 5.04 3.59
C PHE A 45 2.79 4.38 4.19
N TYR A 46 2.75 3.06 4.31
CA TYR A 46 3.88 2.28 4.81
C TYR A 46 4.37 1.32 3.74
N ASP A 47 5.69 1.12 3.67
CA ASP A 47 6.29 0.12 2.80
C ASP A 47 6.33 -1.25 3.47
N TYR A 48 5.22 -1.98 3.34
CA TYR A 48 5.11 -3.35 3.84
C TYR A 48 6.04 -4.32 3.09
N LYS A 49 6.36 -4.06 1.82
CA LYS A 49 7.14 -5.00 1.01
C LYS A 49 8.57 -5.08 1.52
N THR A 50 9.21 -3.93 1.75
CA THR A 50 10.56 -3.92 2.31
C THR A 50 10.57 -4.36 3.77
N ALA A 51 9.57 -3.99 4.56
CA ALA A 51 9.44 -4.44 5.95
C ALA A 51 9.32 -5.98 6.04
N VAL A 52 8.46 -6.60 5.24
CA VAL A 52 8.27 -8.06 5.21
C VAL A 52 9.54 -8.76 4.73
N ASN A 53 10.24 -8.25 3.72
CA ASN A 53 11.49 -8.83 3.24
C ASN A 53 12.60 -8.88 4.32
N LYS A 54 12.54 -8.03 5.35
CA LYS A 54 13.47 -8.09 6.48
C LYS A 54 13.17 -9.28 7.41
N LEU A 55 11.90 -9.59 7.64
CA LEU A 55 11.45 -10.58 8.61
C LEU A 55 11.19 -11.97 8.03
N VAL A 56 10.67 -12.05 6.81
CA VAL A 56 10.25 -13.29 6.15
C VAL A 56 11.34 -13.81 5.22
N LYS A 57 11.49 -15.13 5.14
CA LYS A 57 12.41 -15.78 4.21
C LYS A 57 11.95 -15.53 2.77
N CYS A 58 12.81 -14.95 1.93
CA CYS A 58 12.47 -14.67 0.52
C CYS A 58 12.36 -15.95 -0.34
N LYS A 59 13.04 -17.02 0.05
CA LYS A 59 12.92 -18.34 -0.57
C LYS A 59 12.34 -19.28 0.48
N THR A 60 11.16 -19.79 0.21
CA THR A 60 10.54 -20.87 0.97
C THR A 60 10.94 -22.20 0.38
N ASP A 61 11.07 -23.22 1.22
CA ASP A 61 11.41 -24.60 0.80
C ASP A 61 10.25 -25.30 0.06
N PHE A 62 9.16 -24.56 -0.22
CA PHE A 62 7.98 -25.05 -0.92
C PHE A 62 7.51 -24.05 -1.97
N LYS A 63 6.89 -24.58 -3.03
CA LYS A 63 6.18 -23.78 -4.04
C LYS A 63 4.71 -23.67 -3.65
N SER A 64 4.23 -22.44 -3.52
CA SER A 64 2.83 -22.16 -3.16
C SER A 64 1.83 -22.81 -4.13
N THR A 65 2.13 -22.82 -5.44
CA THR A 65 1.28 -23.42 -6.48
C THR A 65 1.08 -24.93 -6.34
N GLN A 66 1.97 -25.62 -5.62
CA GLN A 66 1.89 -27.07 -5.40
C GLN A 66 1.11 -27.42 -4.14
N GLN A 67 0.81 -26.44 -3.28
CA GLN A 67 0.11 -26.67 -2.02
C GLN A 67 -1.38 -26.48 -2.20
N LYS A 68 -2.16 -27.39 -1.61
CA LYS A 68 -3.64 -27.35 -1.59
C LYS A 68 -4.17 -26.79 -0.28
N ILE A 69 -3.42 -26.96 0.82
CA ILE A 69 -3.80 -26.49 2.14
C ILE A 69 -2.66 -25.67 2.75
N PHE A 70 -3.04 -24.56 3.37
CA PHE A 70 -2.21 -23.79 4.27
C PHE A 70 -2.88 -23.72 5.64
N THR A 71 -2.17 -24.11 6.69
CA THR A 71 -2.64 -24.07 8.07
C THR A 71 -1.83 -23.06 8.85
N TYR A 72 -2.52 -22.10 9.46
CA TYR A 72 -1.93 -21.04 10.26
C TYR A 72 -2.45 -21.13 11.68
N ILE A 73 -1.54 -21.21 12.65
CA ILE A 73 -1.88 -21.12 14.07
C ILE A 73 -1.40 -19.75 14.55
N LYS A 74 -2.31 -18.95 15.10
CA LYS A 74 -1.98 -17.60 15.61
C LYS A 74 -0.89 -17.71 16.69
N GLY A 75 0.23 -17.03 16.48
CA GLY A 75 1.37 -17.03 17.39
C GLY A 75 2.43 -18.09 17.09
N ASP A 76 2.15 -19.07 16.21
CA ASP A 76 3.16 -20.01 15.72
C ASP A 76 4.03 -19.30 14.64
N LYS A 77 5.33 -19.60 14.62
CA LYS A 77 6.28 -19.08 13.62
C LYS A 77 6.33 -19.96 12.36
N THR A 78 5.60 -21.06 12.38
CA THR A 78 5.52 -22.03 11.30
C THR A 78 4.18 -21.98 10.58
N VAL A 79 4.19 -22.38 9.32
CA VAL A 79 3.01 -22.57 8.50
C VAL A 79 2.93 -24.05 8.15
N GLY A 80 1.78 -24.66 8.39
CA GLY A 80 1.50 -26.02 7.92
C GLY A 80 1.16 -25.99 6.43
N ILE A 81 1.77 -26.86 5.64
CA ILE A 81 1.44 -26.99 4.22
C ILE A 81 1.12 -28.45 3.87
N SER A 82 0.22 -28.65 2.91
CA SER A 82 -0.07 -29.96 2.34
C SER A 82 -0.31 -29.88 0.84
N THR A 83 0.17 -30.86 0.10
CA THR A 83 -0.04 -31.03 -1.35
C THR A 83 -1.37 -31.73 -1.67
N THR A 84 -2.02 -32.34 -0.69
CA THR A 84 -3.32 -33.02 -0.82
C THR A 84 -4.31 -32.53 0.23
N TYR A 85 -5.61 -32.65 -0.06
CA TYR A 85 -6.64 -32.22 0.90
C TYR A 85 -6.80 -33.16 2.11
N SER A 86 -6.38 -34.42 1.97
CA SER A 86 -6.46 -35.46 3.00
C SER A 86 -5.13 -35.73 3.71
N GLY A 87 -4.03 -35.14 3.25
CA GLY A 87 -2.70 -35.33 3.84
C GLY A 87 -2.53 -34.55 5.14
N LEU A 88 -1.71 -35.09 6.05
CA LEU A 88 -1.30 -34.37 7.25
C LEU A 88 -0.37 -33.21 6.84
N PRO A 89 -0.66 -31.97 7.28
CA PRO A 89 0.18 -30.83 6.94
C PRO A 89 1.52 -30.90 7.66
N PHE A 90 2.61 -30.68 6.92
CA PHE A 90 3.94 -30.56 7.49
C PHE A 90 4.29 -29.09 7.74
N LYS A 91 5.00 -28.82 8.83
CA LYS A 91 5.32 -27.46 9.29
C LYS A 91 6.58 -26.93 8.64
N ILE A 92 6.54 -25.69 8.14
CA ILE A 92 7.68 -24.97 7.61
C ILE A 92 7.84 -23.63 8.32
N GLU A 93 9.06 -23.30 8.70
CA GLU A 93 9.41 -21.97 9.20
C GLU A 93 9.48 -20.94 8.07
N VAL A 94 8.61 -19.95 8.11
CA VAL A 94 8.53 -18.87 7.10
C VAL A 94 9.28 -17.61 7.56
N ILE A 95 9.47 -17.45 8.86
CA ILE A 95 10.17 -16.32 9.48
C ILE A 95 11.69 -16.62 9.52
N LYS A 96 12.54 -15.59 9.35
CA LYS A 96 14.00 -15.72 9.49
C LYS A 96 14.39 -16.05 10.94
N ARG A 97 15.57 -16.64 11.12
CA ARG A 97 16.11 -16.94 12.46
C ARG A 97 16.18 -15.67 13.30
N ASN A 98 15.77 -15.77 14.57
CA ASN A 98 15.72 -14.68 15.54
C ASN A 98 14.86 -13.47 15.15
N SER A 99 13.99 -13.61 14.14
CA SER A 99 13.02 -12.57 13.78
C SER A 99 11.68 -12.81 14.48
N ASP A 100 10.95 -11.71 14.70
CA ASP A 100 9.61 -11.71 15.27
C ASP A 100 8.66 -10.96 14.34
N LEU A 101 7.44 -11.46 14.21
CA LEU A 101 6.39 -10.79 13.44
C LEU A 101 5.86 -9.57 14.20
N SER A 102 5.92 -9.59 15.55
CA SER A 102 5.49 -8.46 16.40
C SER A 102 6.25 -7.17 16.09
N THR A 103 7.51 -7.28 15.63
CA THR A 103 8.37 -6.15 15.26
C THR A 103 8.12 -5.62 13.85
N LEU A 104 7.14 -6.16 13.10
CA LEU A 104 6.83 -5.68 11.74
C LEU A 104 6.53 -4.18 11.73
N THR A 105 5.74 -3.70 12.69
CA THR A 105 5.37 -2.28 12.82
C THR A 105 6.59 -1.38 13.02
N GLN A 106 7.65 -1.86 13.69
CA GLN A 106 8.90 -1.13 13.88
C GLN A 106 9.71 -0.99 12.58
N HIS A 107 9.49 -1.90 11.62
CA HIS A 107 10.14 -1.87 10.32
C HIS A 107 9.31 -1.18 9.24
N LEU A 108 8.08 -0.77 9.55
CA LEU A 108 7.26 0.03 8.64
C LEU A 108 7.86 1.42 8.54
N ILE A 109 8.54 1.66 7.43
CA ILE A 109 9.00 2.99 7.07
C ILE A 109 7.85 3.68 6.36
N GLU A 110 7.49 4.87 6.81
CA GLU A 110 6.61 5.74 6.05
C GLU A 110 7.20 5.95 4.66
N SER A 111 6.45 5.58 3.63
CA SER A 111 6.89 5.70 2.26
C SER A 111 6.95 7.18 1.89
N LYS A 112 8.11 7.81 2.11
CA LYS A 112 8.38 9.20 1.72
C LYS A 112 8.61 9.35 0.22
N THR A 113 8.38 8.30 -0.57
CA THR A 113 8.71 8.33 -1.99
C THR A 113 7.69 9.15 -2.76
N ASN A 114 8.13 10.33 -3.17
CA ASN A 114 7.54 11.02 -4.28
C ASN A 114 7.59 10.09 -5.51
N HIS A 115 6.42 9.65 -6.02
CA HIS A 115 6.32 8.83 -7.25
C HIS A 115 6.80 9.57 -8.51
N VAL A 116 7.22 10.82 -8.36
CA VAL A 116 7.89 11.58 -9.41
C VAL A 116 9.21 10.90 -9.74
N LYS A 117 9.28 10.39 -10.98
CA LYS A 117 10.50 9.85 -11.59
C LYS A 117 11.65 10.81 -11.35
N VAL A 118 12.85 10.29 -11.10
CA VAL A 118 14.05 11.08 -10.76
C VAL A 118 14.23 12.30 -11.68
N LEU A 119 14.04 12.10 -12.99
CA LEU A 119 14.12 13.13 -14.02
C LEU A 119 13.18 14.33 -13.81
N LYS A 120 12.02 14.11 -13.19
CA LYS A 120 10.97 15.12 -12.98
C LYS A 120 10.98 15.74 -11.58
N GLN A 121 11.86 15.27 -10.68
CA GLN A 121 11.91 15.77 -9.31
C GLN A 121 12.36 17.22 -9.24
N LYS A 122 13.24 17.66 -10.17
CA LYS A 122 13.68 19.06 -10.26
C LYS A 122 12.53 19.96 -10.71
N ASP A 123 11.79 19.56 -11.75
CA ASP A 123 10.62 20.29 -12.25
C ASP A 123 9.57 20.47 -11.15
N VAL A 124 9.28 19.41 -10.38
CA VAL A 124 8.30 19.45 -9.29
C VAL A 124 8.76 20.32 -8.11
N LYS A 125 10.07 20.38 -7.82
CA LYS A 125 10.60 21.31 -6.82
C LYS A 125 10.43 22.77 -7.26
N ASN A 126 10.58 23.05 -8.55
CA ASN A 126 10.42 24.40 -9.10
C ASN A 126 8.97 24.88 -9.11
N LEU A 127 7.99 23.98 -9.23
CA LEU A 127 6.55 24.28 -9.14
C LEU A 127 6.06 24.67 -7.72
N LYS A 128 6.88 24.44 -6.69
CA LYS A 128 6.55 24.76 -5.29
C LYS A 128 7.16 26.09 -4.80
N ARG A 129 7.89 26.80 -5.64
CA ARG A 129 8.34 28.18 -5.40
C ARG A 129 7.32 29.14 -5.99
#